data_AF-A0A534SNU8-F1
#
_entry.id   AF-A0A534SNU8-F1
#
_cell.length_a   1.000
_cell.length_b   1.000
_cell.length_c   1.000
_cell.angle_alpha   90.00
_cell.angle_beta   90.00
_cell.angle_gamma   90.00
#
_symmetry.space_group_name_H-M   'P 1'
#
loop_
_entity.id
_entity.type
_entity.pdbx_description
1 polymer ?
#
loop_
_entity_poly.entity_id
_entity_poly.type
_entity_poly.pdbx_seq_one_letter_code
_entity_poly.pdbx_strand_id
1 'polypeptide(L)'
;MYIKIKQIIVLAAAFAVTAVLGSAARADVYVYKDKSGVLTFTNVPNHAGYRRVLRESRGQVSDGPLTIAYYDDLIQTASVRY
;
A
#
# COMPACT_ATOMS: atom_id res chain seq x y z
N MET A 1 -16.95 26.01 34.50
CA MET A 1 -15.79 26.43 33.69
C MET A 1 -16.27 26.61 32.26
N TYR A 2 -16.42 27.85 31.80
CA TYR A 2 -16.98 28.15 30.47
C TYR A 2 -15.85 28.44 29.49
N ILE A 3 -15.79 27.71 28.38
CA ILE A 3 -14.79 27.94 27.32
C ILE A 3 -15.23 29.16 26.51
N LYS A 4 -14.33 30.14 26.35
CA LYS A 4 -14.62 31.35 25.56
C LYS A 4 -14.58 31.02 24.06
N ILE A 5 -15.42 31.67 23.27
CA ILE A 5 -15.50 31.49 21.80
C ILE A 5 -14.14 31.59 21.10
N LYS A 6 -13.26 32.49 21.55
CA LYS A 6 -11.90 32.62 21.00
C LYS A 6 -11.06 31.35 21.18
N GLN A 7 -11.24 30.63 22.29
CA GLN A 7 -10.53 29.38 22.56
C GLN A 7 -11.06 28.23 21.68
N ILE A 8 -12.37 28.21 21.40
CA ILE A 8 -12.97 27.25 20.47
C ILE A 8 -12.41 27.45 19.06
N ILE A 9 -12.29 28.70 18.61
CA ILE A 9 -11.73 29.03 17.29
C ILE A 9 -10.27 28.57 17.18
N VAL A 10 -9.45 28.82 18.21
CA VAL A 10 -8.05 28.39 18.23
C VAL A 10 -7.91 26.87 18.22
N LEU A 11 -8.73 26.16 18.99
CA LEU A 11 -8.74 24.68 18.99
C LEU A 11 -9.15 24.10 17.64
N ALA A 12 -10.20 24.66 17.03
CA ALA A 12 -10.66 24.23 15.71
C ALA A 12 -9.59 24.47 14.63
N ALA A 13 -8.91 25.61 14.68
CA ALA A 13 -7.81 25.93 13.77
C ALA A 13 -6.62 24.97 13.96
N ALA A 14 -6.22 24.69 15.21
CA ALA A 14 -5.15 23.74 15.51
C ALA A 14 -5.49 22.33 15.01
N PHE A 15 -6.73 21.87 15.21
CA PHE A 15 -7.20 20.58 14.73
C PHE A 15 -7.17 20.50 13.19
N ALA A 16 -7.64 21.55 12.50
CA ALA A 16 -7.61 21.61 11.04
C ALA A 16 -6.18 21.53 10.48
N VAL A 17 -5.22 22.22 11.10
CA VAL A 17 -3.80 22.16 10.70
C VAL A 17 -3.24 20.74 10.85
N THR A 18 -3.53 20.05 11.95
CA THR A 18 -3.08 18.66 12.13
C THR A 18 -3.71 17.68 11.15
N ALA A 19 -4.96 17.92 10.74
CA ALA A 19 -5.64 17.08 9.75
C ALA A 19 -5.04 17.24 8.35
N VAL A 20 -4.60 18.45 8.00
CA VAL A 20 -3.98 18.75 6.69
C VAL A 20 -2.53 18.23 6.62
N LEU A 21 -1.80 18.30 7.73
CA LEU A 21 -0.40 17.83 7.79
C LEU A 21 -0.27 16.32 8.05
N GLY A 22 -1.37 15.63 8.33
CA GLY A 22 -1.39 14.18 8.48
C GLY A 22 -1.08 13.49 7.15
N SER A 23 0.15 13.00 6.99
CA SER A 23 0.51 12.17 5.84
C SER A 23 -0.26 10.85 5.88
N ALA A 24 -0.92 10.48 4.78
CA ALA A 24 -1.48 9.14 4.65
C ALA A 24 -0.34 8.11 4.74
N ALA A 25 -0.39 7.23 5.74
CA ALA A 25 0.54 6.12 5.87
C ALA A 25 0.34 5.20 4.66
N ARG A 26 1.39 5.03 3.86
CA ARG A 26 1.35 4.24 2.62
C ARG A 26 2.30 3.07 2.69
N ALA A 27 1.82 1.87 2.37
CA ALA A 27 2.57 0.63 2.50
C ALA A 27 2.21 -0.40 1.43
N ASP A 28 3.23 -0.92 0.73
CA ASP A 28 3.11 -2.14 -0.06
C ASP A 28 2.97 -3.34 0.88
N VAL A 29 2.14 -4.32 0.51
CA VAL A 29 1.95 -5.57 1.28
C VAL A 29 2.63 -6.71 0.54
N TYR A 30 3.45 -7.45 1.27
CA TYR A 30 4.17 -8.62 0.80
C TYR A 30 3.66 -9.87 1.51
N VAL A 31 3.69 -11.01 0.82
CA VAL A 31 3.32 -12.32 1.35
C VAL A 31 4.50 -13.29 1.24
N TYR A 32 4.70 -14.10 2.27
CA TYR A 32 5.57 -15.27 2.21
C TYR A 32 4.79 -16.51 2.61
N LYS A 33 4.94 -17.59 1.83
CA LYS A 33 4.38 -18.89 2.17
C LYS A 33 5.49 -19.78 2.70
N ASP A 34 5.34 -20.27 3.92
CA ASP A 34 6.30 -21.20 4.49
C ASP A 34 6.10 -22.65 4.00
N LYS A 35 6.95 -23.57 4.45
CA LYS A 35 6.92 -24.99 4.05
C LYS A 35 5.68 -25.73 4.57
N SER A 36 5.11 -25.29 5.69
CA SER A 36 3.84 -25.78 6.25
C SER A 36 2.61 -25.19 5.56
N GLY A 37 2.79 -24.20 4.68
CA GLY A 37 1.75 -23.54 3.93
C GLY A 37 1.14 -22.30 4.59
N VAL A 38 1.71 -21.81 5.69
CA VAL A 38 1.26 -20.59 6.36
C VAL A 38 1.64 -19.37 5.55
N LEU A 39 0.69 -18.45 5.36
CA LEU A 39 0.89 -17.17 4.69
C LEU A 39 1.19 -16.07 5.70
N THR A 40 2.36 -15.45 5.59
CA THR A 40 2.78 -14.31 6.40
C THR A 40 2.71 -13.04 5.57
N PHE A 41 1.93 -12.06 6.02
CA PHE A 41 1.80 -10.76 5.37
C PHE A 41 2.60 -9.70 6.14
N THR A 42 3.36 -8.87 5.43
CA THR A 42 4.19 -7.80 6.03
C THR A 42 4.32 -6.61 5.09
N ASN A 43 4.50 -5.42 5.65
CA ASN A 43 4.93 -4.23 4.90
C ASN A 43 6.45 -4.06 4.86
N VAL A 44 7.19 -4.84 5.66
CA VAL A 44 8.65 -4.81 5.72
C VAL A 44 9.17 -6.24 5.48
N PRO A 45 9.42 -6.63 4.22
CA PRO A 45 9.98 -7.94 3.92
C PRO A 45 11.43 -8.01 4.41
N ASN A 46 11.75 -9.03 5.20
CA ASN A 46 13.09 -9.21 5.79
C ASN A 46 13.99 -10.16 4.98
N HIS A 47 13.47 -10.78 3.92
CA HIS A 47 14.23 -11.67 3.03
C HIS A 47 13.59 -11.77 1.63
N ALA A 48 14.35 -12.28 0.65
CA ALA A 48 13.94 -12.33 -0.76
C ALA A 48 12.74 -13.26 -1.09
N GLY A 49 12.37 -14.16 -0.16
CA GLY A 49 11.22 -15.06 -0.36
C GLY A 49 9.84 -14.39 -0.37
N TYR A 50 9.74 -13.15 0.09
CA TYR A 50 8.49 -12.39 0.10
C TYR A 50 8.10 -11.95 -1.32
N ARG A 51 6.86 -12.23 -1.72
CA ARG A 51 6.26 -11.76 -2.97
C ARG A 51 5.31 -10.60 -2.69
N ARG A 52 5.38 -9.51 -3.46
CA ARG A 52 4.46 -8.38 -3.31
C ARG A 52 3.07 -8.78 -3.82
N VAL A 53 2.05 -8.57 -3.00
CA VAL A 53 0.63 -8.91 -3.33
C VAL A 53 -0.24 -7.68 -3.46
N LEU A 54 0.01 -6.65 -2.67
CA LEU A 54 -0.70 -5.39 -2.77
C LEU A 54 0.34 -4.29 -2.98
N ARG A 55 0.23 -3.59 -4.10
CA ARG A 55 0.97 -2.36 -4.32
C ARG A 55 0.02 -1.22 -4.09
N GLU A 56 0.34 -0.34 -3.16
CA GLU A 56 -0.47 0.85 -3.00
C GLU A 56 -0.16 1.80 -4.17
N SER A 57 -1.18 2.11 -4.96
CA SER A 57 -1.03 2.94 -6.16
C SER A 57 -0.54 4.33 -5.76
N ARG A 58 0.73 4.63 -6.06
CA ARG A 58 1.25 6.00 -6.13
C ARG A 58 0.68 6.67 -7.38
N GLY A 59 -0.63 6.87 -7.46
CA GLY A 59 -1.28 7.52 -8.60
C GLY A 59 -0.79 7.02 -9.96
N GLN A 60 -0.86 5.71 -10.23
CA GLN A 60 -0.64 5.20 -11.58
C GLN A 60 -1.96 5.18 -12.34
N VAL A 61 -1.95 5.98 -13.41
CA VAL A 61 -2.85 6.01 -14.56
C VAL A 61 -3.33 4.59 -14.89
N SER A 62 -4.62 4.46 -15.16
CA SER A 62 -5.29 3.23 -15.57
C SER A 62 -4.48 2.43 -16.59
N ASP A 63 -3.74 1.41 -16.12
CA ASP A 63 -3.14 0.42 -17.02
C ASP A 63 -4.29 -0.41 -17.59
N GLY A 64 -4.59 -0.18 -18.87
CA GLY A 64 -5.63 -0.88 -19.60
C GLY A 64 -5.30 -2.37 -19.80
N PRO A 65 -6.29 -3.18 -20.22
CA PRO A 65 -6.24 -4.65 -20.33
C PRO A 65 -5.11 -5.24 -21.21
N LEU A 66 -4.37 -4.41 -21.93
CA LEU A 66 -3.27 -4.83 -22.82
C LEU A 66 -1.98 -5.18 -22.06
N THR A 67 -1.78 -4.68 -20.83
CA THR A 67 -0.54 -4.95 -20.07
C THR A 67 -0.55 -6.30 -19.37
N ILE A 68 -1.71 -6.79 -18.91
CA ILE A 68 -1.84 -8.09 -18.22
C ILE A 68 -1.57 -9.25 -19.18
N ALA A 69 -2.12 -9.21 -20.39
CA ALA A 69 -1.92 -10.26 -21.41
C ALA A 69 -0.44 -10.44 -21.79
N TYR A 70 0.32 -9.34 -21.85
CA TYR A 70 1.75 -9.38 -22.17
C TYR A 70 2.58 -10.08 -21.09
N TYR A 71 2.21 -9.94 -19.81
CA TYR A 71 2.91 -10.63 -18.73
C TYR A 71 2.55 -12.12 -18.69
N ASP A 72 1.30 -12.49 -18.96
CA ASP A 72 0.89 -13.90 -19.03
C ASP A 72 1.64 -14.66 -20.12
N ASP A 73 1.79 -14.07 -21.31
CA ASP A 73 2.56 -14.65 -22.41
C ASP A 73 4.04 -14.83 -22.05
N LEU A 74 4.65 -13.86 -21.37
CA LEU A 74 6.04 -13.94 -20.92
C LEU A 74 6.24 -15.01 -19.84
N ILE A 75 5.29 -15.14 -18.91
CA ILE A 75 5.31 -16.15 -17.84
C ILE A 75 5.17 -17.55 -18.45
N GLN A 76 4.24 -17.74 -19.39
CA GLN A 76 4.02 -19.02 -20.06
C GLN A 76 5.22 -19.41 -20.94
N THR A 77 5.81 -18.45 -21.64
CA THR A 77 7.01 -18.68 -22.46
C THR A 77 8.20 -19.11 -21.60
N ALA A 78 8.36 -18.51 -20.41
CA ALA A 78 9.41 -18.87 -19.49
C ALA A 78 9.16 -20.25 -18.84
N SER A 79 7.91 -20.59 -18.51
CA SER A 79 7.55 -21.86 -17.88
C SER A 79 7.65 -23.08 -18.79
N VAL A 80 7.61 -22.88 -20.12
CA VAL A 80 7.82 -23.97 -21.08
C VAL A 80 9.31 -24.22 -21.30
N ARG A 81 10.17 -23.24 -20.99
CA ARG A 81 11.61 -23.29 -21.26
C ARG A 81 12.44 -23.87 -20.12
N TYR A 82 11.86 -24.02 -18.92
CA TYR A 82 12.46 -24.55 -17.71
C TYR A 82 11.50 -25.51 -17.03
#